data_AF-A0A2T3HTV8-F1
#
_entry.id   AF-A0A2T3HTV8-F1
#
_cell.length_a   1.000
_cell.length_b   1.000
_cell.length_c   1.000
_cell.angle_alpha   90.00
_cell.angle_beta   90.00
_cell.angle_gamma   90.00
#
_symmetry.space_group_name_H-M   'P 1'
#
loop_
_entity.id
_entity.type
_entity.pdbx_description
1 polymer ?
#
loop_
_entity_poly.entity_id
_entity_poly.type
_entity_poly.pdbx_seq_one_letter_code
_entity_poly.pdbx_strand_id
1 'polypeptide(L)'
;MKITTLTTMFSRWFSNAADIPDSIRITLPMLVSLGMFYSLGFTSAGISGLITAWLLGTQARSLPYLKRLQILSISAVITVMATYLAFLVFDNMWLSAITLCSIAILYGLMSNQRPHIRLFGYNFGFIYIMAIHFAAVGDSFTIILMANIFAALCVMLSSLILWPFFNGRILQQHTVTVDNALTDWLNELRFSDNEAQLAAKRQFFYQSAHNLAYYSNSISSSKRAIKIKIELQRLLEMSEYIICLERALSFDLHQSTRIRLFKWIELTVEQLKNNQQITATFATNEYKNTPYIIDIIEKFKRCYNFDTFSSPDNSKNIYLFTSDSAAFIGDFCQALKFNSKEWRHAGKIAVTLAVTQFLTEFYHLPQGYWISLTAFIVLLTSSMAVTNHRIWNRFYGTALGGIYCFVCLYFIPPQHLILLTSISVFLLIWLLLTKTYQSIYGSFLYLKFCLTYYIRC
;
A
#
# COMPACT_ATOMS: atom_id res chain seq x y z
N MET A 1 21.20 -30.05 3.04
CA MET A 1 20.97 -28.67 3.52
C MET A 1 19.96 -28.76 4.68
N LYS A 2 20.41 -28.55 5.92
CA LYS A 2 19.78 -29.10 7.14
C LYS A 2 18.53 -28.34 7.58
N ILE A 3 17.50 -29.07 8.01
CA ILE A 3 16.24 -28.60 8.62
C ILE A 3 16.46 -27.57 9.76
N THR A 4 17.64 -27.57 10.38
CA THR A 4 18.06 -26.62 11.43
C THR A 4 18.21 -25.18 10.95
N THR A 5 18.46 -24.91 9.65
CA THR A 5 18.47 -23.53 9.13
C THR A 5 17.05 -23.00 8.93
N LEU A 6 16.08 -23.87 8.62
CA LEU A 6 14.70 -23.47 8.41
C LEU A 6 14.03 -23.08 9.73
N THR A 7 14.23 -23.87 10.80
CA THR A 7 13.63 -23.59 12.12
C THR A 7 14.21 -22.35 12.79
N THR A 8 15.52 -22.10 12.64
CA THR A 8 16.17 -20.87 13.14
C THR A 8 15.77 -19.63 12.32
N MET A 9 15.54 -19.78 11.02
CA MET A 9 14.99 -18.73 10.16
C MET A 9 13.52 -18.44 10.51
N PHE A 10 12.72 -19.47 10.78
CA PHE A 10 11.31 -19.36 11.19
C PHE A 10 11.15 -18.75 12.59
N SER A 11 12.03 -19.08 13.54
CA SER A 11 12.00 -18.48 14.88
C SER A 11 12.45 -17.02 14.88
N ARG A 12 13.47 -16.64 14.07
CA ARG A 12 13.81 -15.22 13.83
C ARG A 12 12.65 -14.45 13.20
N TRP A 13 11.88 -15.09 12.33
CA TRP A 13 10.73 -14.50 11.66
C TRP A 13 9.59 -14.19 12.62
N PHE A 14 9.20 -15.14 13.47
CA PHE A 14 8.17 -14.91 14.50
C PHE A 14 8.66 -14.07 15.68
N SER A 15 9.96 -14.07 15.97
CA SER A 15 10.54 -13.30 17.08
C SER A 15 10.48 -11.78 16.86
N ASN A 16 10.61 -11.31 15.62
CA ASN A 16 10.62 -9.88 15.28
C ASN A 16 9.38 -9.40 14.48
N ALA A 17 8.52 -10.30 14.03
CA ALA A 17 7.30 -9.91 13.34
C ALA A 17 6.27 -9.36 14.34
N ALA A 18 5.82 -8.12 14.12
CA ALA A 18 4.75 -7.52 14.92
C ALA A 18 3.34 -8.01 14.51
N ASP A 19 3.22 -8.73 13.38
CA ASP A 19 1.98 -9.24 12.79
C ASP A 19 2.28 -10.41 11.84
N ILE A 20 1.24 -11.13 11.40
CA ILE A 20 1.36 -12.10 10.31
C ILE A 20 1.87 -11.37 9.07
N PRO A 21 2.94 -11.85 8.45
CA PRO A 21 3.45 -11.25 7.23
C PRO A 21 2.40 -11.26 6.14
N ASP A 22 2.30 -10.12 5.45
CA ASP A 22 1.25 -9.82 4.46
C ASP A 22 1.05 -10.96 3.46
N SER A 23 2.13 -11.62 3.04
CA SER A 23 2.07 -12.75 2.11
C SER A 23 1.20 -13.89 2.63
N ILE A 24 1.41 -14.38 3.87
CA ILE A 24 0.60 -15.47 4.43
C ILE A 24 -0.83 -14.99 4.64
N ARG A 25 -1.00 -13.78 5.17
CA ARG A 25 -2.31 -13.19 5.46
C ARG A 25 -3.19 -13.09 4.21
N ILE A 26 -2.58 -12.91 3.04
CA ILE A 26 -3.29 -12.77 1.76
C ILE A 26 -3.43 -14.12 1.05
N THR A 27 -2.36 -14.91 0.95
CA THR A 27 -2.36 -16.15 0.15
C THR A 27 -3.19 -17.25 0.78
N LEU A 28 -3.21 -17.36 2.11
CA LEU A 28 -3.96 -18.41 2.78
C LEU A 28 -5.47 -18.29 2.50
N PRO A 29 -6.12 -17.12 2.68
CA PRO A 29 -7.52 -16.94 2.26
C PRO A 29 -7.77 -17.20 0.77
N MET A 30 -6.84 -16.80 -0.10
CA MET A 30 -6.98 -17.05 -1.55
C MET A 30 -7.03 -18.55 -1.87
N LEU A 31 -6.13 -19.33 -1.28
CA LEU A 31 -6.06 -20.78 -1.50
C LEU A 31 -7.24 -21.51 -0.86
N VAL A 32 -7.63 -21.11 0.35
CA VAL A 32 -8.77 -21.71 1.06
C VAL A 32 -10.07 -21.47 0.28
N SER A 33 -10.27 -20.25 -0.23
CA SER A 33 -11.45 -19.93 -1.03
C SER A 33 -11.47 -20.67 -2.37
N LEU A 34 -10.33 -20.70 -3.10
CA LEU A 34 -10.26 -21.44 -4.36
C LEU A 34 -10.50 -22.93 -4.14
N GLY A 35 -9.82 -23.53 -3.16
CA GLY A 35 -9.88 -24.97 -2.90
C GLY A 35 -11.26 -25.44 -2.47
N MET A 36 -11.96 -24.67 -1.63
CA MET A 36 -13.31 -25.02 -1.15
C MET A 36 -14.34 -25.02 -2.28
N PHE A 37 -14.38 -24.00 -3.13
CA PHE A 37 -15.36 -23.94 -4.21
C PHE A 37 -15.00 -24.87 -5.37
N TYR A 38 -13.71 -25.11 -5.58
CA TYR A 38 -13.25 -26.12 -6.53
C TYR A 38 -13.68 -27.54 -6.12
N SER A 39 -13.54 -27.91 -4.83
CA SER A 39 -13.96 -29.23 -4.35
C SER A 39 -15.47 -29.45 -4.44
N LEU A 40 -16.25 -28.36 -4.45
CA LEU A 40 -17.70 -28.37 -4.65
C LEU A 40 -18.11 -28.37 -6.13
N GLY A 41 -17.15 -28.33 -7.06
CA GLY A 41 -17.41 -28.29 -8.51
C GLY A 41 -17.69 -26.90 -9.08
N PHE A 42 -17.61 -25.83 -8.26
CA PHE A 42 -17.87 -24.45 -8.66
C PHE A 42 -16.56 -23.69 -8.93
N THR A 43 -15.95 -23.93 -10.09
CA THR A 43 -14.64 -23.38 -10.46
C THR A 43 -14.65 -21.85 -10.61
N SER A 44 -15.67 -21.30 -11.26
CA SER A 44 -15.89 -19.85 -11.44
C SER A 44 -15.99 -19.11 -10.11
N ALA A 45 -16.80 -19.64 -9.20
CA ALA A 45 -16.98 -19.10 -7.87
C ALA A 45 -15.67 -19.14 -7.05
N GLY A 46 -14.88 -20.22 -7.16
CA GLY A 46 -13.56 -20.31 -6.52
C GLY A 46 -12.59 -19.23 -7.01
N ILE A 47 -12.62 -18.89 -8.30
CA ILE A 47 -11.82 -17.80 -8.86
C ILE A 47 -12.33 -16.45 -8.36
N SER A 48 -13.65 -16.22 -8.32
CA SER A 48 -14.23 -15.00 -7.75
C SER A 48 -13.81 -14.80 -6.29
N GLY A 49 -13.90 -15.86 -5.47
CA GLY A 49 -13.50 -15.84 -4.07
C GLY A 49 -11.99 -15.57 -3.90
N LEU A 50 -11.14 -16.19 -4.73
CA LEU A 50 -9.70 -15.91 -4.77
C LEU A 50 -9.40 -14.44 -5.06
N ILE A 51 -10.09 -13.84 -6.04
CA ILE A 51 -9.92 -12.43 -6.41
C ILE A 51 -10.34 -11.54 -5.24
N THR A 52 -11.50 -11.84 -4.63
CA THR A 52 -12.00 -11.12 -3.47
C THR A 52 -11.02 -11.19 -2.30
N ALA A 53 -10.47 -12.38 -2.02
CA ALA A 53 -9.48 -12.59 -0.96
C ALA A 53 -8.20 -11.77 -1.20
N TRP A 54 -7.73 -11.71 -2.44
CA TRP A 54 -6.57 -10.91 -2.81
C TRP A 54 -6.84 -9.40 -2.65
N LEU A 55 -7.95 -8.91 -3.20
CA LEU A 55 -8.32 -7.49 -3.14
C LEU A 55 -8.52 -7.01 -1.70
N LEU A 56 -9.20 -7.78 -0.86
CA LEU A 56 -9.42 -7.43 0.55
C LEU A 56 -8.15 -7.59 1.37
N GLY A 57 -7.40 -8.68 1.17
CA GLY A 57 -6.20 -8.95 1.97
C GLY A 57 -5.07 -7.93 1.74
N THR A 58 -5.05 -7.27 0.58
CA THR A 58 -4.10 -6.19 0.30
C THR A 58 -4.39 -4.90 1.07
N GLN A 59 -5.61 -4.75 1.60
CA GLN A 59 -5.98 -3.59 2.41
C GLN A 59 -5.44 -3.70 3.84
N ALA A 60 -5.35 -2.54 4.50
CA ALA A 60 -5.09 -2.43 5.93
C ALA A 60 -3.79 -3.11 6.47
N ARG A 61 -2.78 -3.30 5.60
CA ARG A 61 -1.46 -3.91 5.90
C ARG A 61 -0.77 -3.32 7.14
N SER A 62 -0.77 -1.99 7.27
CA SER A 62 -0.06 -1.25 8.32
C SER A 62 -0.98 -0.64 9.38
N LEU A 63 -2.22 -1.15 9.49
CA LEU A 63 -3.22 -0.58 10.39
C LEU A 63 -3.40 -1.41 11.65
N PRO A 64 -3.72 -0.77 12.80
CA PRO A 64 -4.04 -1.49 14.03
C PRO A 64 -5.29 -2.36 13.86
N TYR A 65 -5.34 -3.45 14.63
CA TYR A 65 -6.35 -4.50 14.49
C TYR A 65 -7.80 -4.01 14.49
N LEU A 66 -8.18 -3.08 15.38
CA LEU A 66 -9.55 -2.52 15.40
C LEU A 66 -9.91 -1.78 14.13
N LYS A 67 -9.01 -0.92 13.64
CA LYS A 67 -9.23 -0.14 12.42
C LYS A 67 -9.15 -1.03 11.18
N ARG A 68 -8.27 -2.04 11.20
CA ARG A 68 -8.20 -3.09 10.19
C ARG A 68 -9.52 -3.85 10.09
N LEU A 69 -10.12 -4.26 11.21
CA LEU A 69 -11.44 -4.90 11.23
C LEU A 69 -12.50 -4.00 10.59
N GLN A 70 -12.53 -2.70 10.94
CA GLN A 70 -13.47 -1.73 10.36
C GLN A 70 -13.31 -1.58 8.85
N ILE A 71 -12.08 -1.46 8.35
CA ILE A 71 -11.82 -1.29 6.92
C ILE A 71 -12.14 -2.55 6.14
N LEU A 72 -11.78 -3.73 6.68
CA LEU A 72 -12.09 -5.00 6.04
C LEU A 72 -13.60 -5.29 6.02
N SER A 73 -14.33 -4.93 7.09
CA SER A 73 -15.79 -5.10 7.12
C SER A 73 -16.50 -4.18 6.13
N ILE A 74 -16.08 -2.91 6.04
CA ILE A 74 -16.61 -1.98 5.02
C ILE A 74 -16.32 -2.52 3.62
N SER A 75 -15.11 -3.01 3.37
CA SER A 75 -14.78 -3.61 2.08
C SER A 75 -15.61 -4.84 1.75
N ALA A 76 -15.91 -5.71 2.72
CA ALA A 76 -16.78 -6.86 2.53
C ALA A 76 -18.21 -6.44 2.13
N VAL A 77 -18.73 -5.34 2.70
CA VAL A 77 -20.02 -4.79 2.29
C VAL A 77 -19.95 -4.24 0.86
N ILE A 78 -18.86 -3.55 0.52
CA ILE A 78 -18.61 -3.00 -0.82
C ILE A 78 -18.51 -4.12 -1.86
N THR A 79 -17.91 -5.28 -1.53
CA THR A 79 -17.82 -6.42 -2.46
C THR A 79 -19.19 -7.03 -2.75
N VAL A 80 -20.03 -7.18 -1.72
CA VAL A 80 -21.40 -7.66 -1.84
C VAL A 80 -22.22 -6.70 -2.71
N MET A 81 -22.13 -5.39 -2.44
CA MET A 81 -22.80 -4.34 -3.23
C MET A 81 -22.35 -4.35 -4.70
N ALA A 82 -21.05 -4.47 -4.96
CA ALA A 82 -20.50 -4.52 -6.31
C ALA A 82 -20.98 -5.76 -7.08
N THR A 83 -20.97 -6.93 -6.42
CA THR A 83 -21.45 -8.19 -7.00
C THR A 83 -22.94 -8.09 -7.33
N TYR A 84 -23.74 -7.61 -6.39
CA TYR A 84 -25.18 -7.43 -6.59
C TYR A 84 -25.50 -6.45 -7.73
N LEU A 85 -24.83 -5.28 -7.76
CA LEU A 85 -25.02 -4.29 -8.80
C LEU A 85 -24.64 -4.83 -10.19
N ALA A 86 -23.58 -5.63 -10.29
CA ALA A 86 -23.18 -6.26 -11.55
C ALA A 86 -24.27 -7.21 -12.08
N PHE A 87 -24.79 -8.08 -11.22
CA PHE A 87 -25.84 -9.03 -11.57
C PHE A 87 -27.22 -8.40 -11.81
N LEU A 88 -27.47 -7.18 -11.32
CA LEU A 88 -28.70 -6.45 -11.67
C LEU A 88 -28.64 -5.79 -13.05
N VAL A 89 -27.44 -5.43 -13.48
CA VAL A 89 -27.23 -4.51 -14.60
C VAL A 89 -26.78 -5.25 -15.87
N PHE A 90 -26.23 -6.46 -15.74
CA PHE A 90 -25.65 -7.20 -16.87
C PHE A 90 -26.63 -7.46 -18.03
N ASP A 91 -27.92 -7.65 -17.74
CA ASP A 91 -28.95 -7.87 -18.76
C ASP A 91 -29.11 -6.69 -19.72
N ASN A 92 -28.76 -5.47 -19.28
CA ASN A 92 -28.91 -4.25 -20.04
C ASN A 92 -27.55 -3.63 -20.40
N MET A 93 -27.15 -3.78 -21.66
CA MET A 93 -25.87 -3.26 -22.18
C MET A 93 -25.66 -1.76 -21.87
N TRP A 94 -26.66 -0.92 -22.17
CA TRP A 94 -26.59 0.51 -21.91
C TRP A 94 -26.48 0.85 -20.42
N LEU A 95 -27.23 0.14 -19.58
CA LEU A 95 -27.19 0.35 -18.14
C LEU A 95 -25.80 -0.03 -17.59
N SER A 96 -25.23 -1.15 -18.07
CA SER A 96 -23.88 -1.63 -17.73
C SER A 96 -22.78 -0.65 -18.15
N ALA A 97 -22.88 -0.06 -19.34
CA ALA A 97 -21.95 0.96 -19.78
C ALA A 97 -22.03 2.23 -18.91
N ILE A 98 -23.25 2.68 -18.56
CA ILE A 98 -23.47 3.88 -17.73
C ILE A 98 -22.94 3.65 -16.31
N THR A 99 -23.22 2.50 -15.70
CA THR A 99 -22.73 2.17 -14.36
C THR A 99 -21.22 2.03 -14.34
N LEU A 100 -20.61 1.38 -15.36
CA LEU A 100 -19.15 1.30 -15.48
C LEU A 100 -18.51 2.69 -15.58
N CYS A 101 -19.07 3.59 -16.40
CA CYS A 101 -18.61 4.97 -16.51
C CYS A 101 -18.78 5.74 -15.19
N SER A 102 -19.89 5.54 -14.48
CA SER A 102 -20.15 6.18 -13.19
C SER A 102 -19.12 5.74 -12.13
N ILE A 103 -18.80 4.45 -12.10
CA ILE A 103 -17.77 3.88 -11.22
C ILE A 103 -16.39 4.43 -11.58
N ALA A 104 -16.09 4.55 -12.86
CA ALA A 104 -14.84 5.14 -13.36
C ALA A 104 -14.66 6.59 -12.89
N ILE A 105 -15.73 7.39 -12.96
CA ILE A 105 -15.73 8.78 -12.50
C ILE A 105 -15.51 8.83 -10.99
N LEU A 106 -16.31 8.07 -10.23
CA LEU A 106 -16.21 8.03 -8.77
C LEU A 106 -14.80 7.60 -8.33
N TYR A 107 -14.22 6.59 -8.98
CA TYR A 107 -12.86 6.16 -8.76
C TYR A 107 -11.84 7.28 -9.05
N GLY A 108 -11.96 7.97 -10.18
CA GLY A 108 -11.06 9.05 -10.56
C GLY A 108 -11.12 10.24 -9.60
N LEU A 109 -12.31 10.55 -9.07
CA LEU A 109 -12.49 11.58 -8.02
C LEU A 109 -11.84 11.16 -6.70
N MET A 110 -11.82 9.85 -6.39
CA MET A 110 -11.16 9.31 -5.21
C MET A 110 -9.64 9.12 -5.37
N SER A 111 -9.04 9.51 -6.50
CA SER A 111 -7.62 9.23 -6.80
C SER A 111 -6.62 9.93 -5.88
N ASN A 112 -6.99 11.10 -5.34
CA ASN A 112 -6.16 11.89 -4.41
C ASN A 112 -6.46 11.61 -2.93
N GLN A 113 -7.24 10.56 -2.62
CA GLN A 113 -7.55 10.17 -1.26
C GLN A 113 -6.40 9.37 -0.61
N ARG A 114 -6.45 9.23 0.72
CA ARG A 114 -5.53 8.39 1.48
C ARG A 114 -5.42 6.98 0.86
N PRO A 115 -4.24 6.34 0.86
CA PRO A 115 -4.00 5.10 0.11
C PRO A 115 -5.01 3.98 0.37
N HIS A 116 -5.46 3.82 1.62
CA HIS A 116 -6.45 2.80 2.01
C HIS A 116 -7.88 3.16 1.59
N ILE A 117 -8.24 4.44 1.54
CA ILE A 117 -9.56 4.91 1.07
C ILE A 117 -9.66 4.71 -0.45
N ARG A 118 -8.60 5.04 -1.18
CA ARG A 118 -8.53 4.83 -2.65
C ARG A 118 -8.71 3.35 -3.03
N LEU A 119 -8.27 2.43 -2.18
CA LEU A 119 -8.45 0.99 -2.41
C LEU A 119 -9.92 0.54 -2.35
N PHE A 120 -10.83 1.29 -1.72
CA PHE A 120 -12.27 0.96 -1.75
C PHE A 120 -12.84 1.10 -3.17
N GLY A 121 -12.60 2.23 -3.83
CA GLY A 121 -13.06 2.44 -5.21
C GLY A 121 -12.43 1.45 -6.18
N TYR A 122 -11.16 1.10 -5.96
CA TYR A 122 -10.49 0.05 -6.73
C TYR A 122 -11.15 -1.32 -6.55
N ASN A 123 -11.38 -1.75 -5.31
CA ASN A 123 -12.00 -3.04 -5.02
C ASN A 123 -13.42 -3.10 -5.59
N PHE A 124 -14.19 -2.02 -5.47
CA PHE A 124 -15.53 -1.93 -6.04
C PHE A 124 -15.51 -2.11 -7.55
N GLY A 125 -14.70 -1.32 -8.28
CA GLY A 125 -14.64 -1.39 -9.74
C GLY A 125 -14.10 -2.72 -10.26
N PHE A 126 -13.09 -3.29 -9.60
CA PHE A 126 -12.53 -4.58 -10.00
C PHE A 126 -13.55 -5.72 -9.82
N ILE A 127 -14.20 -5.79 -8.67
CA ILE A 127 -15.21 -6.82 -8.37
C ILE A 127 -16.41 -6.65 -9.29
N TYR A 128 -16.83 -5.41 -9.57
CA TYR A 128 -17.90 -5.11 -10.50
C TYR A 128 -17.61 -5.64 -11.91
N ILE A 129 -16.44 -5.32 -12.49
CA ILE A 129 -16.06 -5.78 -13.84
C ILE A 129 -15.99 -7.31 -13.89
N MET A 130 -15.44 -7.96 -12.87
CA MET A 130 -15.37 -9.43 -12.82
C MET A 130 -16.74 -10.07 -12.63
N ALA A 131 -17.61 -9.49 -11.80
CA ALA A 131 -18.95 -10.01 -11.57
C ALA A 131 -19.83 -9.90 -12.82
N ILE A 132 -19.68 -8.84 -13.64
CA ILE A 132 -20.33 -8.76 -14.96
C ILE A 132 -19.89 -9.93 -15.84
N HIS A 133 -18.59 -10.25 -15.84
CA HIS A 133 -18.07 -11.34 -16.65
C HIS A 133 -18.67 -12.69 -16.24
N PHE A 134 -18.69 -13.00 -14.95
CA PHE A 134 -19.30 -14.24 -14.48
C PHE A 134 -20.81 -14.31 -14.77
N ALA A 135 -21.52 -13.18 -14.65
CA ALA A 135 -22.93 -13.10 -15.03
C ALA A 135 -23.12 -13.39 -16.54
N ALA A 136 -22.25 -12.85 -17.40
CA ALA A 136 -22.28 -13.07 -18.84
C ALA A 136 -21.98 -14.53 -19.26
N VAL A 137 -21.19 -15.26 -18.47
CA VAL A 137 -20.93 -16.71 -18.68
C VAL A 137 -22.11 -17.57 -18.23
N GLY A 138 -23.07 -17.02 -17.48
CA GLY A 138 -24.24 -17.74 -16.98
C GLY A 138 -24.02 -18.38 -15.60
N ASP A 139 -22.98 -17.97 -14.86
CA ASP A 139 -22.77 -18.43 -13.50
C ASP A 139 -23.87 -17.90 -12.55
N SER A 140 -24.27 -18.72 -11.58
CA SER A 140 -25.29 -18.33 -10.61
C SER A 140 -24.81 -17.23 -9.66
N PHE A 141 -25.60 -16.16 -9.56
CA PHE A 141 -25.42 -15.06 -8.62
C PHE A 141 -25.18 -15.55 -7.18
N THR A 142 -25.96 -16.51 -6.71
CA THR A 142 -25.92 -16.96 -5.30
C THR A 142 -24.58 -17.61 -4.97
N ILE A 143 -24.04 -18.42 -5.88
CA ILE A 143 -22.79 -19.15 -5.67
C ILE A 143 -21.62 -18.18 -5.65
N ILE A 144 -21.59 -17.20 -6.56
CA ILE A 144 -20.55 -16.17 -6.62
C ILE A 144 -20.58 -15.28 -5.39
N LEU A 145 -21.78 -14.87 -4.96
CA LEU A 145 -21.95 -14.07 -3.76
C LEU A 145 -21.44 -14.83 -2.52
N MET A 146 -21.79 -16.11 -2.38
CA MET A 146 -21.31 -16.95 -1.27
C MET A 146 -19.79 -17.08 -1.28
N ALA A 147 -19.17 -17.23 -2.45
CA ALA A 147 -17.72 -17.28 -2.56
C ALA A 147 -17.05 -15.96 -2.15
N ASN A 148 -17.61 -14.83 -2.55
CA ASN A 148 -17.07 -13.51 -2.18
C ASN A 148 -17.22 -13.24 -0.67
N ILE A 149 -18.35 -13.60 -0.07
CA ILE A 149 -18.57 -13.48 1.38
C ILE A 149 -17.61 -14.40 2.15
N PHE A 150 -17.48 -15.66 1.74
CA PHE A 150 -16.58 -16.63 2.36
C PHE A 150 -15.13 -16.14 2.32
N ALA A 151 -14.67 -15.69 1.15
CA ALA A 151 -13.34 -15.11 0.98
C ALA A 151 -13.10 -13.89 1.90
N ALA A 152 -14.07 -12.99 1.99
CA ALA A 152 -13.99 -11.82 2.87
C ALA A 152 -13.84 -12.22 4.35
N LEU A 153 -14.63 -13.21 4.81
CA LEU A 153 -14.54 -13.73 6.17
C LEU A 153 -13.19 -14.41 6.44
N CYS A 154 -12.66 -15.19 5.50
CA CYS A 154 -11.34 -15.79 5.62
C CYS A 154 -10.22 -14.74 5.72
N VAL A 155 -10.30 -13.65 4.93
CA VAL A 155 -9.35 -12.53 5.04
C VAL A 155 -9.46 -11.85 6.40
N MET A 156 -10.67 -11.57 6.89
CA MET A 156 -10.86 -10.97 8.21
C MET A 156 -10.27 -11.86 9.31
N LEU A 157 -10.56 -13.17 9.28
CA LEU A 157 -10.06 -14.13 10.26
C LEU A 157 -8.53 -14.21 10.25
N SER A 158 -7.92 -14.42 9.08
CA SER A 158 -6.45 -14.47 8.94
C SER A 158 -5.79 -13.15 9.34
N SER A 159 -6.47 -12.02 9.18
CA SER A 159 -5.93 -10.70 9.50
C SER A 159 -6.02 -10.31 10.97
N LEU A 160 -6.80 -11.03 11.77
CA LEU A 160 -7.10 -10.71 13.17
C LEU A 160 -6.69 -11.83 14.14
N ILE A 161 -6.27 -13.00 13.64
CA ILE A 161 -5.95 -14.18 14.46
C ILE A 161 -4.86 -13.92 15.52
N LEU A 162 -3.92 -13.00 15.25
CA LEU A 162 -2.85 -12.63 16.19
C LEU A 162 -3.18 -11.43 17.10
N TRP A 163 -4.36 -10.81 16.93
CA TRP A 163 -4.77 -9.67 17.72
C TRP A 163 -4.65 -9.88 19.24
N PRO A 164 -5.14 -10.98 19.85
CA PRO A 164 -5.07 -11.15 21.30
C PRO A 164 -3.63 -11.31 21.83
N PHE A 165 -2.68 -11.75 20.99
CA PHE A 165 -1.32 -12.10 21.42
C PHE A 165 -0.30 -10.96 21.24
N PHE A 166 -0.52 -10.03 20.31
CA PHE A 166 0.49 -9.04 19.89
C PHE A 166 0.10 -7.57 20.13
N ASN A 167 -0.81 -7.32 21.08
CA ASN A 167 -1.29 -5.98 21.41
C ASN A 167 -0.14 -4.98 21.70
N GLY A 168 0.06 -4.03 20.79
CA GLY A 168 1.00 -2.92 20.94
C GLY A 168 2.41 -3.10 20.35
N ARG A 169 2.76 -4.27 19.80
CA ARG A 169 4.07 -4.45 19.12
C ARG A 169 4.16 -3.69 17.80
N ILE A 170 3.06 -3.64 17.04
CA ILE A 170 2.99 -2.92 15.76
C ILE A 170 3.31 -1.43 15.97
N LEU A 171 2.79 -0.86 17.05
CA LEU A 171 3.08 0.52 17.43
C LEU A 171 4.57 0.73 17.71
N GLN A 172 5.19 -0.14 18.52
CA GLN A 172 6.62 -0.04 18.84
C GLN A 172 7.49 -0.17 17.58
N GLN A 173 7.08 -1.04 16.65
CA GLN A 173 7.77 -1.15 15.37
C GLN A 173 7.67 0.15 14.56
N HIS A 174 6.49 0.79 14.53
CA HIS A 174 6.33 2.06 13.83
C HIS A 174 7.12 3.20 14.47
N THR A 175 7.16 3.32 15.80
CA THR A 175 7.99 4.35 16.48
C THR A 175 9.46 4.16 16.13
N VAL A 176 9.99 2.95 16.32
CA VAL A 176 11.39 2.62 15.99
C VAL A 176 11.69 2.84 14.50
N THR A 177 10.74 2.55 13.61
CA THR A 177 10.93 2.79 12.17
C THR A 177 11.06 4.28 11.85
N VAL A 178 10.28 5.16 12.50
CA VAL A 178 10.37 6.61 12.29
C VAL A 178 11.69 7.15 12.84
N ASP A 179 12.10 6.72 14.04
CA ASP A 179 13.37 7.12 14.65
C ASP A 179 14.58 6.72 13.79
N ASN A 180 14.57 5.47 13.32
CA ASN A 180 15.61 4.96 12.41
C ASN A 180 15.59 5.70 11.07
N ALA A 181 14.41 6.01 10.51
CA ALA A 181 14.29 6.73 9.26
C ALA A 181 14.84 8.17 9.36
N LEU A 182 14.58 8.85 10.48
CA LEU A 182 15.13 10.18 10.76
C LEU A 182 16.65 10.14 10.90
N THR A 183 17.16 9.16 11.65
CA THR A 183 18.59 8.96 11.89
C THR A 183 19.34 8.61 10.60
N ASP A 184 18.76 7.74 9.77
CA ASP A 184 19.30 7.38 8.46
C ASP A 184 19.33 8.59 7.50
N TRP A 185 18.30 9.43 7.51
CA TRP A 185 18.28 10.65 6.70
C TRP A 185 19.35 11.65 7.16
N LEU A 186 19.49 11.86 8.47
CA LEU A 186 20.57 12.68 9.03
C LEU A 186 21.96 12.15 8.64
N ASN A 187 22.15 10.83 8.66
CA ASN A 187 23.42 10.20 8.28
C ASN A 187 23.72 10.34 6.78
N GLU A 188 22.69 10.27 5.93
CA GLU A 188 22.82 10.39 4.46
C GLU A 188 23.37 11.76 4.03
N LEU A 189 23.12 12.82 4.81
CA LEU A 189 23.70 14.16 4.58
C LEU A 189 25.23 14.16 4.50
N ARG A 190 25.90 13.16 5.08
CA ARG A 190 27.36 13.03 5.05
C ARG A 190 27.88 12.41 3.74
N PHE A 191 27.08 11.59 3.08
CA PHE A 191 27.54 10.69 2.03
C PHE A 191 27.02 11.04 0.64
N SER A 192 25.88 11.74 0.54
CA SER A 192 25.19 11.89 -0.74
C SER A 192 25.42 13.25 -1.38
N ASP A 193 26.22 13.28 -2.45
CA ASP A 193 26.15 14.33 -3.48
C ASP A 193 24.95 14.12 -4.42
N ASN A 194 24.20 13.01 -4.27
CA ASN A 194 23.07 12.63 -5.12
C ASN A 194 21.72 13.03 -4.50
N GLU A 195 21.16 14.13 -4.98
CA GLU A 195 19.88 14.70 -4.53
C GLU A 195 18.72 13.66 -4.54
N ALA A 196 18.74 12.69 -5.46
CA ALA A 196 17.71 11.66 -5.55
C ALA A 196 17.72 10.69 -4.35
N GLN A 197 18.89 10.32 -3.85
CA GLN A 197 19.02 9.40 -2.72
C GLN A 197 18.59 10.08 -1.41
N LEU A 198 18.95 11.35 -1.24
CA LEU A 198 18.55 12.16 -0.10
C LEU A 198 17.03 12.42 -0.09
N ALA A 199 16.46 12.74 -1.25
CA ALA A 199 15.01 12.88 -1.42
C ALA A 199 14.27 11.57 -1.09
N ALA A 200 14.83 10.40 -1.46
CA ALA A 200 14.24 9.11 -1.12
C ALA A 200 14.23 8.83 0.39
N LYS A 201 15.31 9.16 1.11
CA LYS A 201 15.39 9.04 2.58
C LYS A 201 14.40 9.98 3.27
N ARG A 202 14.31 11.24 2.82
CA ARG A 202 13.32 12.20 3.30
C ARG A 202 11.89 11.70 3.09
N GLN A 203 11.57 11.20 1.89
CA GLN A 203 10.25 10.67 1.59
C GLN A 203 9.91 9.45 2.47
N PHE A 204 10.88 8.58 2.73
CA PHE A 204 10.71 7.42 3.61
C PHE A 204 10.42 7.82 5.06
N PHE A 205 11.09 8.86 5.60
CA PHE A 205 10.79 9.42 6.91
C PHE A 205 9.34 9.92 6.99
N TYR A 206 8.90 10.78 6.06
CA TYR A 206 7.54 11.31 6.08
C TYR A 206 6.47 10.23 5.91
N GLN A 207 6.73 9.23 5.06
CA GLN A 207 5.84 8.08 4.93
C GLN A 207 5.71 7.28 6.23
N SER A 208 6.82 7.10 6.96
CA SER A 208 6.85 6.41 8.25
C SER A 208 6.13 7.22 9.33
N ALA A 209 6.38 8.54 9.37
CA ALA A 209 5.72 9.48 10.27
C ALA A 209 4.20 9.50 10.06
N HIS A 210 3.75 9.48 8.81
CA HIS A 210 2.33 9.38 8.47
C HIS A 210 1.70 8.08 9.00
N ASN A 211 2.38 6.94 8.84
CA ASN A 211 1.91 5.66 9.36
C ASN A 211 1.79 5.68 10.89
N LEU A 212 2.76 6.28 11.60
CA LEU A 212 2.73 6.41 13.06
C LEU A 212 1.62 7.36 13.53
N ALA A 213 1.45 8.51 12.88
CA ALA A 213 0.39 9.47 13.18
C ALA A 213 -0.99 8.80 13.09
N TYR A 214 -1.19 8.06 12.00
CA TYR A 214 -2.41 7.32 11.75
C TYR A 214 -2.66 6.28 12.85
N TYR A 215 -1.64 5.48 13.18
CA TYR A 215 -1.75 4.51 14.26
C TYR A 215 -2.12 5.20 15.57
N SER A 216 -1.48 6.34 15.90
CA SER A 216 -1.75 7.10 17.13
C SER A 216 -3.21 7.56 17.26
N ASN A 217 -3.86 7.95 16.15
CA ASN A 217 -5.26 8.40 16.13
C ASN A 217 -6.26 7.27 16.40
N SER A 218 -5.86 6.03 16.18
CA SER A 218 -6.71 4.85 16.33
C SER A 218 -6.53 4.10 17.66
N ILE A 219 -5.63 4.58 18.53
CA ILE A 219 -5.43 4.03 19.87
C ILE A 219 -6.60 4.46 20.75
N SER A 220 -7.28 3.49 21.39
CA SER A 220 -8.40 3.73 22.30
C SER A 220 -7.99 4.45 23.60
N SER A 221 -6.74 4.28 24.04
CA SER A 221 -6.20 4.94 25.24
C SER A 221 -5.77 6.38 24.96
N SER A 222 -6.48 7.34 25.57
CA SER A 222 -6.20 8.77 25.45
C SER A 222 -4.77 9.13 25.87
N LYS A 223 -4.29 8.63 27.02
CA LYS A 223 -2.96 8.96 27.55
C LYS A 223 -1.81 8.46 26.66
N ARG A 224 -1.89 7.21 26.19
CA ARG A 224 -0.85 6.61 25.34
C ARG A 224 -0.82 7.27 23.96
N ALA A 225 -2.00 7.56 23.39
CA ALA A 225 -2.11 8.27 22.12
C ALA A 225 -1.47 9.67 22.19
N ILE A 226 -1.76 10.43 23.26
CA ILE A 226 -1.19 11.78 23.45
C ILE A 226 0.35 11.72 23.53
N LYS A 227 0.92 10.77 24.30
CA LYS A 227 2.38 10.62 24.40
C LYS A 227 3.05 10.40 23.03
N ILE A 228 2.48 9.51 22.21
CA ILE A 228 3.01 9.21 20.87
C ILE A 228 2.88 10.41 19.94
N LYS A 229 1.78 11.17 20.04
CA LYS A 229 1.60 12.39 19.24
C LYS A 229 2.64 13.45 19.58
N ILE A 230 2.96 13.63 20.86
CA ILE A 230 4.02 14.55 21.32
C ILE A 230 5.38 14.09 20.78
N GLU A 231 5.69 12.80 20.91
CA GLU A 231 6.95 12.23 20.40
C GLU A 231 7.07 12.37 18.87
N LEU A 232 6.00 12.11 18.13
CA LEU A 232 5.98 12.31 16.69
C LEU A 232 6.13 13.79 16.31
N GLN A 233 5.47 14.70 17.02
CA GLN A 233 5.62 16.15 16.81
C GLN A 233 7.07 16.58 17.00
N ARG A 234 7.75 16.07 18.03
CA ARG A 234 9.18 16.29 18.27
C ARG A 234 10.03 15.83 17.07
N LEU A 235 9.78 14.64 16.54
CA LEU A 235 10.51 14.11 15.38
C LEU A 235 10.25 14.93 14.10
N LEU A 236 9.03 15.44 13.92
CA LEU A 236 8.70 16.34 12.81
C LEU A 236 9.42 17.68 12.94
N GLU A 237 9.51 18.26 14.13
CA GLU A 237 10.30 19.49 14.32
C GLU A 237 11.80 19.26 14.11
N MET A 238 12.32 18.12 14.57
CA MET A 238 13.69 17.70 14.25
C MET A 238 13.92 17.60 12.73
N SER A 239 12.93 17.13 11.96
CA SER A 239 13.02 17.09 10.50
C SER A 239 13.18 18.45 9.84
N GLU A 240 12.57 19.50 10.39
CA GLU A 240 12.70 20.86 9.87
C GLU A 240 14.14 21.36 10.00
N TYR A 241 14.79 21.07 11.13
CA TYR A 241 16.21 21.40 11.34
C TYR A 241 17.14 20.58 10.43
N ILE A 242 16.82 19.31 10.13
CA ILE A 242 17.57 18.51 9.14
C ILE A 242 17.46 19.16 7.75
N ILE A 243 16.29 19.66 7.36
CA ILE A 243 16.11 20.40 6.10
C ILE A 243 16.93 21.69 6.09
N CYS A 244 17.01 22.41 7.21
CA CYS A 244 17.86 23.58 7.34
C CYS A 244 19.35 23.23 7.19
N LEU A 245 19.81 22.11 7.78
CA LEU A 245 21.18 21.62 7.60
C LEU A 245 21.46 21.19 6.16
N GLU A 246 20.52 20.51 5.51
CA GLU A 246 20.62 20.15 4.10
C GLU A 246 20.75 21.38 3.21
N ARG A 247 19.90 22.39 3.44
CA ARG A 247 19.98 23.67 2.72
C ARG A 247 21.31 24.37 2.99
N ALA A 248 21.81 24.34 4.22
CA ALA A 248 23.13 24.90 4.54
C ALA A 248 24.25 24.16 3.78
N LEU A 249 24.17 22.84 3.67
CA LEU A 249 25.12 22.00 2.92
C LEU A 249 25.07 22.22 1.40
N SER A 250 23.90 22.57 0.84
CA SER A 250 23.76 22.92 -0.57
C SER A 250 24.39 24.28 -0.94
N PHE A 251 24.61 25.16 0.04
CA PHE A 251 25.34 26.41 -0.19
C PHE A 251 26.86 26.16 -0.13
N ASP A 252 27.62 27.08 -0.73
CA ASP A 252 29.08 26.99 -0.80
C ASP A 252 29.72 27.20 0.59
N LEU A 253 29.77 26.10 1.37
CA LEU A 253 30.36 26.06 2.69
C LEU A 253 31.86 25.83 2.58
N HIS A 254 32.62 26.61 3.36
CA HIS A 254 34.04 26.40 3.47
C HIS A 254 34.37 24.99 4.00
N GLN A 255 35.39 24.36 3.41
CA GLN A 255 35.74 22.95 3.61
C GLN A 255 35.95 22.59 5.09
N SER A 256 36.54 23.49 5.88
CA SER A 256 36.76 23.28 7.32
C SER A 256 35.45 23.21 8.12
N THR A 257 34.45 24.03 7.79
CA THR A 257 33.12 24.01 8.39
C THR A 257 32.35 22.75 8.00
N ARG A 258 32.47 22.32 6.74
CA ARG A 258 31.85 21.08 6.24
C ARG A 258 32.36 19.84 6.98
N ILE A 259 33.69 19.72 7.16
CA ILE A 259 34.30 18.59 7.89
C ILE A 259 33.82 18.55 9.35
N ARG A 260 33.75 19.70 10.03
CA ARG A 260 33.26 19.77 11.41
C ARG A 260 31.79 19.39 11.51
N LEU A 261 30.97 19.83 10.55
CA LEU A 261 29.55 19.48 10.50
C LEU A 261 29.36 17.98 10.31
N PHE A 262 30.12 17.35 9.42
CA PHE A 262 30.08 15.90 9.23
C PHE A 262 30.50 15.13 10.48
N LYS A 263 31.51 15.61 11.21
CA LYS A 263 31.90 15.02 12.50
C LYS A 263 30.81 15.15 13.56
N TRP A 264 30.13 16.30 13.61
CA TRP A 264 28.98 16.48 14.50
C TRP A 264 27.82 15.55 14.12
N ILE A 265 27.51 15.43 12.82
CA ILE A 265 26.47 14.51 12.31
C ILE A 265 26.80 13.07 12.71
N GLU A 266 28.06 12.65 12.56
CA GLU A 266 28.50 11.30 12.93
C GLU A 266 28.25 10.96 14.40
N LEU A 267 28.73 11.81 15.31
CA LEU A 267 28.53 11.64 16.75
C LEU A 267 27.04 11.69 17.12
N THR A 268 26.28 12.59 16.50
CA THR A 268 24.84 12.71 16.76
C THR A 268 24.07 11.47 16.31
N VAL A 269 24.39 10.92 15.14
CA VAL A 269 23.79 9.69 14.61
C VAL A 269 24.09 8.49 15.53
N GLU A 270 25.31 8.39 16.05
CA GLU A 270 25.68 7.34 17.01
C GLU A 270 24.89 7.46 18.32
N GLN A 271 24.74 8.68 18.83
CA GLN A 271 23.96 8.95 20.05
C GLN A 271 22.46 8.65 19.86
N LEU A 272 21.90 9.02 18.71
CA LEU A 272 20.50 8.71 18.37
C LEU A 272 20.27 7.20 18.24
N LYS A 273 21.16 6.45 17.57
CA LYS A 273 21.06 4.98 17.46
C LYS A 273 21.10 4.27 18.81
N ASN A 274 21.84 4.83 19.77
CA ASN A 274 21.97 4.29 21.11
C ASN A 274 20.89 4.81 22.08
N ASN A 275 19.91 5.60 21.61
CA ASN A 275 18.91 6.28 22.44
C ASN A 275 19.52 7.10 23.59
N GLN A 276 20.69 7.70 23.37
CA GLN A 276 21.39 8.55 24.34
C GLN A 276 21.06 10.02 24.11
N GLN A 277 21.19 10.85 25.15
CA GLN A 277 21.11 12.30 25.00
C GLN A 277 22.21 12.82 24.06
N ILE A 278 21.85 13.79 23.21
CA ILE A 278 22.81 14.41 22.31
C ILE A 278 23.76 15.26 23.15
N THR A 279 25.05 14.93 23.15
CA THR A 279 26.11 15.72 23.82
C THR A 279 27.10 16.33 22.84
N ALA A 280 27.05 15.95 21.56
CA ALA A 280 27.93 16.44 20.51
C ALA A 280 28.01 17.99 20.50
N THR A 281 29.24 18.51 20.49
CA THR A 281 29.54 19.94 20.45
C THR A 281 30.05 20.33 19.06
N PHE A 282 29.66 21.52 18.60
CA PHE A 282 30.14 22.10 17.35
C PHE A 282 31.10 23.24 17.65
N ALA A 283 32.37 23.11 17.27
CA ALA A 283 33.39 24.11 17.54
C ALA A 283 33.24 25.33 16.62
N THR A 284 33.20 26.53 17.19
CA THR A 284 33.09 27.82 16.49
C THR A 284 34.29 28.09 15.57
N ASN A 285 34.05 28.85 14.50
CA ASN A 285 35.03 29.37 13.55
C ASN A 285 34.64 30.81 13.17
N GLU A 286 35.60 31.59 12.65
CA GLU A 286 35.43 33.00 12.27
C GLU A 286 34.53 33.25 11.03
N TYR A 287 33.91 32.22 10.45
CA TYR A 287 33.11 32.36 9.23
C TYR A 287 31.66 32.76 9.48
N LYS A 288 31.12 33.62 8.61
CA LYS A 288 29.77 34.23 8.69
C LYS A 288 28.60 33.23 8.77
N ASN A 289 28.77 32.01 8.23
CA ASN A 289 27.71 30.98 8.22
C ASN A 289 27.73 30.07 9.48
N THR A 290 28.80 30.12 10.26
CA THR A 290 28.96 29.35 11.50
C THR A 290 27.86 29.63 12.55
N PRO A 291 27.48 30.90 12.86
CA PRO A 291 26.45 31.17 13.87
C PRO A 291 25.07 30.59 13.50
N TYR A 292 24.71 30.60 12.22
CA TYR A 292 23.45 30.01 11.74
C TYR A 292 23.44 28.48 11.93
N ILE A 293 24.54 27.80 11.60
CA ILE A 293 24.66 26.35 11.79
C ILE A 293 24.61 25.97 13.28
N ILE A 294 25.25 26.77 14.14
CA ILE A 294 25.23 26.57 15.59
C ILE A 294 23.80 26.71 16.14
N ASP A 295 23.06 27.73 15.73
CA ASP A 295 21.67 27.93 16.15
C ASP A 295 20.79 26.73 15.74
N ILE A 296 20.94 26.21 14.52
CA ILE A 296 20.22 25.01 14.06
C ILE A 296 20.58 23.79 14.92
N ILE A 297 21.87 23.55 15.15
CA ILE A 297 22.37 22.41 15.93
C ILE A 297 21.90 22.48 17.38
N GLU A 298 21.94 23.66 18.00
CA GLU A 298 21.45 23.85 19.36
C GLU A 298 19.94 23.63 19.47
N LYS A 299 19.16 24.15 18.51
CA LYS A 299 17.72 23.91 18.47
C LYS A 299 17.40 22.43 18.28
N PHE A 300 18.09 21.75 17.37
CA PHE A 300 17.97 20.30 17.18
C PHE A 300 18.27 19.52 18.48
N LYS A 301 19.37 19.86 19.16
CA LYS A 301 19.77 19.26 20.44
C LYS A 301 18.73 19.51 21.53
N ARG A 302 18.20 20.74 21.62
CA ARG A 302 17.17 21.11 22.61
C ARG A 302 15.87 20.33 22.37
N CYS A 303 15.42 20.24 21.12
CA CYS A 303 14.21 19.51 20.76
C CYS A 303 14.29 18.02 21.12
N TYR A 304 15.46 17.38 20.98
CA TYR A 304 15.61 15.97 21.34
C TYR A 304 15.79 15.74 22.85
N ASN A 305 16.64 16.54 23.51
CA ASN A 305 17.02 16.29 24.91
C ASN A 305 15.99 16.74 25.95
N PHE A 306 15.14 17.72 25.63
CA PHE A 306 14.19 18.30 26.60
C PHE A 306 12.74 18.03 26.20
N ASP A 307 11.94 17.58 27.16
CA ASP A 307 10.51 17.27 27.01
C ASP A 307 9.60 18.53 27.07
N THR A 308 10.13 19.73 26.81
CA THR A 308 9.37 20.99 26.92
C THR A 308 8.46 21.22 25.71
N PHE A 309 7.63 20.24 25.37
CA PHE A 309 6.56 20.42 24.41
C PHE A 309 5.27 20.78 25.14
N SER A 310 4.81 22.01 24.93
CA SER A 310 3.41 22.40 25.12
C SER A 310 2.50 21.45 24.33
N SER A 311 1.24 21.32 24.77
CA SER A 311 0.20 20.50 24.11
C SER A 311 0.34 20.51 22.58
N PRO A 312 0.17 19.36 21.89
CA PRO A 312 0.43 19.24 20.45
C PRO A 312 -0.26 20.39 19.69
N ASP A 313 0.56 21.28 19.12
CA ASP A 313 0.07 22.38 18.30
C ASP A 313 -0.41 21.80 16.97
N ASN A 314 -1.67 21.37 16.97
CA ASN A 314 -2.31 20.75 15.82
C ASN A 314 -2.33 21.67 14.59
N SER A 315 -2.07 22.97 14.72
CA SER A 315 -2.17 23.95 13.62
C SER A 315 -1.15 23.72 12.50
N LYS A 316 0.07 23.24 12.82
CA LYS A 316 1.13 23.02 11.81
C LYS A 316 0.97 21.71 11.04
N ASN A 317 0.45 20.67 11.71
CA ASN A 317 0.36 19.30 11.19
C ASN A 317 -1.08 18.78 11.10
N ILE A 318 -2.04 19.68 10.84
CA ILE A 318 -3.49 19.40 10.80
C ILE A 318 -3.78 18.13 9.99
N TYR A 319 -3.17 17.98 8.81
CA TYR A 319 -3.39 16.85 7.90
C TYR A 319 -2.95 15.48 8.45
N LEU A 320 -2.00 15.45 9.39
CA LEU A 320 -1.51 14.22 10.02
C LEU A 320 -2.45 13.73 11.14
N PHE A 321 -3.15 14.66 11.80
CA PHE A 321 -3.98 14.39 12.98
C PHE A 321 -5.49 14.48 12.72
N THR A 322 -5.93 14.86 11.52
CA THR A 322 -7.36 14.87 11.15
C THR A 322 -7.94 13.47 11.06
N SER A 323 -9.21 13.35 11.47
CA SER A 323 -10.01 12.14 11.30
C SER A 323 -10.21 11.81 9.82
N ASP A 324 -10.27 10.51 9.50
CA ASP A 324 -10.44 10.04 8.12
C ASP A 324 -11.69 10.61 7.44
N SER A 325 -12.79 10.75 8.19
CA SER A 325 -14.06 11.25 7.66
C SER A 325 -13.99 12.72 7.28
N ALA A 326 -13.43 13.56 8.14
CA ALA A 326 -13.31 14.99 7.88
C ALA A 326 -12.35 15.27 6.70
N ALA A 327 -11.21 14.57 6.67
CA ALA A 327 -10.27 14.65 5.56
C ALA A 327 -10.90 14.18 4.24
N PHE A 328 -11.59 13.03 4.27
CA PHE A 328 -12.28 12.49 3.09
C PHE A 328 -13.28 13.48 2.50
N ILE A 329 -14.16 14.06 3.32
CA ILE A 329 -15.18 15.01 2.87
C ILE A 329 -14.52 16.26 2.26
N GLY A 330 -13.49 16.81 2.92
CA GLY A 330 -12.76 17.98 2.42
C GLY A 330 -12.12 17.71 1.06
N ASP A 331 -11.36 16.62 0.96
CA ASP A 331 -10.65 16.22 -0.26
C ASP A 331 -11.64 15.86 -1.39
N PHE A 332 -12.77 15.22 -1.07
CA PHE A 332 -13.80 14.86 -2.05
C PHE A 332 -14.54 16.10 -2.58
N CYS A 333 -14.90 17.04 -1.70
CA CYS A 333 -15.47 18.33 -2.10
C CYS A 333 -14.49 19.13 -2.99
N GLN A 334 -13.19 19.03 -2.73
CA GLN A 334 -12.18 19.65 -3.59
C GLN A 334 -12.06 18.93 -4.94
N ALA A 335 -12.14 17.60 -4.96
CA ALA A 335 -12.11 16.78 -6.17
C ALA A 335 -13.32 17.07 -7.09
N LEU A 336 -14.49 17.35 -6.52
CA LEU A 336 -15.72 17.69 -7.27
C LEU A 336 -15.65 19.03 -8.01
N LYS A 337 -14.69 19.91 -7.71
CA LYS A 337 -14.53 21.17 -8.45
C LYS A 337 -14.10 20.87 -9.88
N PHE A 338 -14.83 21.38 -10.88
CA PHE A 338 -14.57 21.12 -12.31
C PHE A 338 -13.13 21.42 -12.79
N ASN A 339 -12.41 22.33 -12.13
CA ASN A 339 -11.02 22.66 -12.47
C ASN A 339 -9.96 21.82 -11.74
N SER A 340 -10.38 20.85 -10.92
CA SER A 340 -9.49 20.00 -10.15
C SER A 340 -8.70 19.04 -11.05
N LYS A 341 -7.55 18.56 -10.57
CA LYS A 341 -6.76 17.55 -11.30
C LYS A 341 -7.51 16.21 -11.34
N GLU A 342 -8.28 15.95 -10.29
CA GLU A 342 -9.08 14.77 -10.00
C GLU A 342 -10.25 14.67 -10.98
N TRP A 343 -10.97 15.78 -11.23
CA TRP A 343 -12.07 15.82 -12.21
C TRP A 343 -11.58 15.52 -13.63
N ARG A 344 -10.46 16.14 -14.04
CA ARG A 344 -9.83 15.86 -15.34
C ARG A 344 -9.37 14.40 -15.45
N HIS A 345 -8.84 13.85 -14.38
CA HIS A 345 -8.42 12.45 -14.34
C HIS A 345 -9.63 11.51 -14.43
N ALA A 346 -10.70 11.76 -13.66
CA ALA A 346 -11.96 11.03 -13.71
C ALA A 346 -12.56 10.99 -15.13
N GLY A 347 -12.58 12.14 -15.82
CA GLY A 347 -13.01 12.21 -17.21
C GLY A 347 -12.16 11.34 -18.14
N LYS A 348 -10.83 11.34 -17.98
CA LYS A 348 -9.93 10.47 -18.77
C LYS A 348 -10.22 8.98 -18.55
N ILE A 349 -10.45 8.57 -17.30
CA ILE A 349 -10.78 7.16 -16.99
C ILE A 349 -12.12 6.78 -17.61
N ALA A 350 -13.14 7.62 -17.45
CA ALA A 350 -14.47 7.37 -18.00
C ALA A 350 -14.45 7.23 -19.53
N VAL A 351 -13.79 8.17 -20.23
CA VAL A 351 -13.67 8.11 -21.70
C VAL A 351 -12.88 6.88 -22.13
N THR A 352 -11.77 6.55 -21.45
CA THR A 352 -10.97 5.37 -21.79
C THR A 352 -11.80 4.10 -21.63
N LEU A 353 -12.53 3.95 -20.52
CA LEU A 353 -13.36 2.77 -20.29
C LEU A 353 -14.55 2.67 -21.25
N ALA A 354 -15.17 3.80 -21.58
CA ALA A 354 -16.23 3.83 -22.59
C ALA A 354 -15.71 3.38 -23.97
N VAL A 355 -14.55 3.89 -24.39
CA VAL A 355 -13.92 3.50 -25.66
C VAL A 355 -13.50 2.04 -25.64
N THR A 356 -12.88 1.53 -24.56
CA THR A 356 -12.51 0.12 -24.48
C THR A 356 -13.72 -0.79 -24.50
N GLN A 357 -14.79 -0.43 -23.78
CA GLN A 357 -16.04 -1.19 -23.77
C GLN A 357 -16.66 -1.22 -25.18
N PHE A 358 -16.77 -0.06 -25.83
CA PHE A 358 -17.28 0.05 -27.19
C PHE A 358 -16.48 -0.80 -28.18
N LEU A 359 -15.14 -0.76 -28.12
CA LEU A 359 -14.29 -1.58 -28.98
C LEU A 359 -14.48 -3.08 -28.71
N THR A 360 -14.65 -3.49 -27.45
CA THR A 360 -14.85 -4.90 -27.12
C THR A 360 -16.18 -5.45 -27.64
N GLU A 361 -17.24 -4.64 -27.58
CA GLU A 361 -18.55 -4.98 -28.12
C GLU A 361 -18.54 -4.95 -29.65
N PHE A 362 -17.96 -3.93 -30.26
CA PHE A 362 -17.91 -3.76 -31.72
C PHE A 362 -17.12 -4.87 -32.43
N TYR A 363 -15.98 -5.28 -31.87
CA TYR A 363 -15.15 -6.34 -32.44
C TYR A 363 -15.54 -7.75 -31.97
N HIS A 364 -16.59 -7.88 -31.14
CA HIS A 364 -17.01 -9.14 -30.52
C HIS A 364 -15.83 -9.95 -29.96
N LEU A 365 -14.91 -9.25 -29.27
CA LEU A 365 -13.66 -9.88 -28.82
C LEU A 365 -13.98 -10.92 -27.75
N PRO A 366 -13.58 -12.19 -27.93
CA PRO A 366 -13.69 -13.17 -26.86
C PRO A 366 -12.86 -12.66 -25.68
N GLN A 367 -13.48 -12.60 -24.51
CA GLN A 367 -12.85 -12.09 -23.28
C GLN A 367 -12.44 -10.60 -23.31
N GLY A 368 -13.21 -9.77 -24.04
CA GLY A 368 -12.98 -8.32 -24.13
C GLY A 368 -12.91 -7.58 -22.79
N TYR A 369 -13.51 -8.12 -21.71
CA TYR A 369 -13.45 -7.54 -20.36
C TYR A 369 -12.02 -7.29 -19.85
N TRP A 370 -11.02 -8.04 -20.34
CA TRP A 370 -9.61 -7.82 -20.00
C TRP A 370 -9.08 -6.47 -20.44
N ILE A 371 -9.59 -5.93 -21.54
CA ILE A 371 -9.16 -4.63 -22.06
C ILE A 371 -9.64 -3.54 -21.09
N SER A 372 -10.93 -3.57 -20.72
CA SER A 372 -11.53 -2.66 -19.74
C SER A 372 -10.86 -2.80 -18.36
N LEU A 373 -10.60 -4.04 -17.90
CA LEU A 373 -9.91 -4.30 -16.64
C LEU A 373 -8.46 -3.78 -16.65
N THR A 374 -7.72 -3.98 -17.73
CA THR A 374 -6.34 -3.49 -17.85
C THR A 374 -6.31 -1.96 -17.90
N ALA A 375 -7.24 -1.33 -18.62
CA ALA A 375 -7.38 0.12 -18.67
C ALA A 375 -7.69 0.70 -17.28
N PHE A 376 -8.65 0.11 -16.55
CA PHE A 376 -8.98 0.50 -15.18
C PHE A 376 -7.77 0.45 -14.25
N ILE A 377 -6.97 -0.62 -14.33
CA ILE A 377 -5.81 -0.81 -13.45
C ILE A 377 -4.63 0.09 -13.80
N VAL A 378 -4.36 0.32 -15.08
CA VAL A 378 -3.26 1.19 -15.51
C VAL A 378 -3.54 2.64 -15.10
N LEU A 379 -4.80 3.06 -15.21
CA LEU A 379 -5.23 4.40 -14.86
C LEU A 379 -5.44 4.61 -13.35
N LEU A 380 -5.05 3.64 -12.52
CA LEU A 380 -5.16 3.69 -11.05
C LEU A 380 -4.35 4.83 -10.38
N THR A 381 -3.42 5.46 -11.09
CA THR A 381 -2.64 6.58 -10.55
C THR A 381 -2.69 7.80 -11.45
N SER A 382 -2.92 8.95 -10.82
CA SER A 382 -2.96 10.27 -11.47
C SER A 382 -1.59 10.76 -11.95
N SER A 383 -0.47 10.16 -11.50
CA SER A 383 0.89 10.59 -11.86
C SER A 383 1.42 9.90 -13.13
N MET A 384 1.61 10.69 -14.20
CA MET A 384 2.02 10.19 -15.52
C MET A 384 3.36 9.44 -15.54
N ALA A 385 4.35 9.86 -14.75
CA ALA A 385 5.65 9.17 -14.66
C ALA A 385 5.54 7.76 -14.08
N VAL A 386 4.64 7.57 -13.12
CA VAL A 386 4.37 6.26 -12.51
C VAL A 386 3.54 5.38 -13.47
N THR A 387 2.68 5.99 -14.29
CA THR A 387 1.88 5.30 -15.29
C THR A 387 2.74 4.63 -16.37
N ASN A 388 3.79 5.29 -16.87
CA ASN A 388 4.68 4.71 -17.89
C ASN A 388 5.41 3.45 -17.40
N HIS A 389 6.01 3.50 -16.21
CA HIS A 389 6.64 2.31 -15.62
C HIS A 389 5.64 1.18 -15.37
N ARG A 390 4.39 1.51 -15.00
CA ARG A 390 3.32 0.52 -14.81
C ARG A 390 2.92 -0.16 -16.10
N ILE A 391 2.77 0.59 -17.19
CA ILE A 391 2.41 0.04 -18.51
C ILE A 391 3.46 -0.98 -18.93
N TRP A 392 4.76 -0.63 -18.82
CA TRP A 392 5.84 -1.56 -19.16
C TRP A 392 5.87 -2.78 -18.23
N ASN A 393 5.74 -2.59 -16.92
CA ASN A 393 5.68 -3.71 -15.97
C ASN A 393 4.48 -4.65 -16.25
N ARG A 394 3.35 -4.11 -16.72
CA ARG A 394 2.17 -4.88 -17.10
C ARG A 394 2.39 -5.67 -18.37
N PHE A 395 3.02 -5.05 -19.36
CA PHE A 395 3.36 -5.70 -20.61
C PHE A 395 4.27 -6.90 -20.35
N TYR A 396 5.38 -6.71 -19.61
CA TYR A 396 6.29 -7.80 -19.25
C TYR A 396 5.63 -8.85 -18.36
N GLY A 397 4.88 -8.45 -17.34
CA GLY A 397 4.19 -9.40 -16.46
C GLY A 397 3.15 -10.24 -17.20
N THR A 398 2.46 -9.64 -18.17
CA THR A 398 1.48 -10.34 -19.02
C THR A 398 2.16 -11.30 -19.98
N ALA A 399 3.23 -10.86 -20.65
CA ALA A 399 3.99 -11.69 -21.58
C ALA A 399 4.62 -12.90 -20.87
N LEU A 400 5.30 -12.67 -19.74
CA LEU A 400 5.92 -13.72 -18.95
C LEU A 400 4.88 -14.67 -18.34
N GLY A 401 3.76 -14.15 -17.84
CA GLY A 401 2.66 -14.98 -17.33
C GLY A 401 2.02 -15.86 -18.40
N GLY A 402 1.84 -15.33 -19.62
CA GLY A 402 1.33 -16.07 -20.76
C GLY A 402 2.28 -17.20 -21.18
N ILE A 403 3.58 -16.91 -21.31
CA ILE A 403 4.60 -17.91 -21.63
C ILE A 403 4.64 -19.00 -20.56
N TYR A 404 4.64 -18.61 -19.28
CA TYR A 404 4.63 -19.55 -18.17
C TYR A 404 3.38 -20.45 -18.17
N CYS A 405 2.20 -19.88 -18.42
CA CYS A 405 0.95 -20.63 -18.57
C CYS A 405 1.01 -21.63 -19.71
N PHE A 406 1.51 -21.20 -20.86
CA PHE A 406 1.67 -22.07 -22.02
C PHE A 406 2.59 -23.26 -21.74
N VAL A 407 3.74 -23.01 -21.10
CA VAL A 407 4.69 -24.06 -20.71
C VAL A 407 4.06 -25.04 -19.72
N CYS A 408 3.38 -24.54 -18.67
CA CYS A 408 2.73 -25.40 -17.70
C CYS A 408 1.59 -26.25 -18.30
N LEU A 409 0.78 -25.66 -19.17
CA LEU A 409 -0.30 -26.38 -19.87
C LEU A 409 0.23 -27.45 -20.84
N TYR A 410 1.44 -27.26 -21.38
CA TYR A 410 2.05 -28.24 -22.28
C TYR A 410 2.57 -29.48 -21.54
N PHE A 411 3.12 -29.33 -20.33
CA PHE A 411 3.79 -30.43 -19.63
C PHE A 411 2.96 -31.14 -18.56
N ILE A 412 1.85 -30.55 -18.07
CA ILE A 412 1.16 -31.03 -16.87
C ILE A 412 -0.30 -31.43 -17.19
N PRO A 413 -0.79 -32.59 -16.73
CA PRO A 413 -2.19 -32.98 -16.85
C PRO A 413 -3.14 -32.05 -16.06
N PRO A 414 -4.40 -31.86 -16.52
CA PRO A 414 -5.33 -30.85 -15.97
C PRO A 414 -5.61 -31.02 -14.48
N GLN A 415 -5.58 -32.26 -13.96
CA GLN A 415 -5.91 -32.57 -12.57
C GLN A 415 -4.90 -32.01 -11.54
N HIS A 416 -3.64 -31.80 -11.95
CA HIS A 416 -2.56 -31.32 -11.07
C HIS A 416 -2.13 -29.88 -11.33
N LEU A 417 -2.67 -29.23 -12.37
CA LEU A 417 -2.32 -27.86 -12.77
C LEU A 417 -2.73 -26.82 -11.72
N ILE A 418 -3.83 -27.04 -11.00
CA ILE A 418 -4.34 -26.12 -9.96
C ILE A 418 -3.47 -26.17 -8.70
N LEU A 419 -2.95 -27.35 -8.34
CA LEU A 419 -2.03 -27.51 -7.21
C LEU A 419 -0.64 -26.92 -7.53
N LEU A 420 -0.15 -27.13 -8.76
CA LEU A 420 1.16 -26.62 -9.16
C LEU A 420 1.17 -25.09 -9.30
N THR A 421 0.06 -24.50 -9.74
CA THR A 421 -0.09 -23.04 -9.86
C THR A 421 -0.18 -22.36 -8.51
N SER A 422 -0.98 -22.90 -7.59
CA SER A 422 -1.03 -22.45 -6.20
C SER A 422 0.34 -22.54 -5.49
N ILE A 423 1.11 -23.60 -5.73
CA ILE A 423 2.48 -23.78 -5.22
C ILE A 423 3.48 -22.81 -5.89
N SER A 424 3.40 -22.60 -7.21
CA SER A 424 4.29 -21.66 -7.94
C SER A 424 4.13 -20.21 -7.47
N VAL A 425 2.93 -19.84 -7.04
CA VAL A 425 2.57 -18.50 -6.56
C VAL A 425 2.98 -18.30 -5.12
N PHE A 426 2.83 -19.33 -4.29
CA PHE A 426 3.43 -19.36 -2.96
C PHE A 426 4.96 -19.20 -3.03
N LEU A 427 5.63 -19.87 -3.98
CA LEU A 427 7.07 -19.77 -4.23
C LEU A 427 7.51 -18.41 -4.79
N LEU A 428 6.77 -17.83 -5.75
CA LEU A 428 7.07 -16.51 -6.31
C LEU A 428 6.93 -15.40 -5.26
N ILE A 429 5.88 -15.49 -4.42
CA ILE A 429 5.63 -14.55 -3.33
C ILE A 429 6.65 -14.74 -2.19
N TRP A 430 7.10 -15.98 -1.93
CA TRP A 430 8.24 -16.28 -1.05
C TRP A 430 9.55 -15.66 -1.55
N LEU A 431 9.81 -15.72 -2.86
CA LEU A 431 10.99 -15.08 -3.46
C LEU A 431 10.92 -13.54 -3.33
N LEU A 432 9.73 -12.96 -3.50
CA LEU A 432 9.47 -11.51 -3.40
C LEU A 432 9.48 -10.98 -1.96
N LEU A 433 9.28 -11.83 -0.95
CA LEU A 433 9.38 -11.48 0.47
C LEU A 433 10.79 -11.01 0.88
N THR A 434 11.81 -11.22 0.05
CA THR A 434 13.19 -10.77 0.31
C THR A 434 13.52 -9.37 -0.23
N LYS A 435 12.66 -8.75 -1.08
CA LYS A 435 12.86 -7.37 -1.57
C LYS A 435 11.56 -6.56 -1.62
N THR A 436 11.41 -5.71 -0.60
CA THR A 436 10.83 -4.35 -0.58
C THR A 436 9.74 -3.97 -1.62
N TYR A 437 8.54 -3.65 -1.11
CA TYR A 437 7.46 -2.78 -1.66
C TYR A 437 6.92 -2.95 -3.11
N GLN A 438 7.39 -3.91 -3.90
CA GLN A 438 6.89 -4.15 -5.28
C GLN A 438 5.86 -5.30 -5.39
N SER A 439 5.18 -5.59 -4.27
CA SER A 439 4.27 -6.72 -4.02
C SER A 439 3.03 -6.78 -4.93
N ILE A 440 2.63 -5.66 -5.55
CA ILE A 440 1.41 -5.63 -6.38
C ILE A 440 1.66 -6.32 -7.74
N TYR A 441 2.84 -6.20 -8.35
CA TYR A 441 3.07 -6.62 -9.74
C TYR A 441 3.20 -8.14 -9.94
N GLY A 442 3.79 -8.86 -8.98
CA GLY A 442 3.91 -10.33 -9.03
C GLY A 442 2.57 -11.06 -8.88
N SER A 443 1.61 -10.45 -8.18
CA SER A 443 0.27 -11.04 -7.98
C SER A 443 -0.62 -11.02 -9.23
N PHE A 444 -0.27 -10.25 -10.26
CA PHE A 444 -1.05 -10.21 -11.51
C PHE A 444 -0.67 -11.30 -12.52
N LEU A 445 0.55 -11.83 -12.46
CA LEU A 445 0.95 -13.02 -13.21
C LEU A 445 0.00 -14.19 -12.87
N TYR A 446 -0.40 -14.28 -11.60
CA TYR A 446 -1.29 -15.30 -11.05
C TYR A 446 -2.74 -15.19 -11.51
N LEU A 447 -3.32 -13.98 -11.42
CA LEU A 447 -4.69 -13.72 -11.84
C LEU A 447 -4.92 -14.14 -13.30
N LYS A 448 -3.98 -13.79 -14.18
CA LYS A 448 -4.08 -14.13 -15.60
C LYS A 448 -3.88 -15.62 -15.84
N PHE A 449 -3.04 -16.30 -15.07
CA PHE A 449 -2.88 -17.75 -15.14
C PHE A 449 -4.17 -18.49 -14.73
N CYS A 450 -4.75 -18.19 -13.56
CA CYS A 450 -5.97 -18.84 -13.09
C CYS A 450 -7.16 -18.64 -14.04
N LEU A 451 -7.30 -17.45 -14.62
CA LEU A 451 -8.37 -17.16 -15.58
C LEU A 451 -8.10 -17.77 -16.98
N THR A 452 -6.85 -17.84 -17.43
CA THR A 452 -6.50 -18.55 -18.70
C THR A 452 -6.75 -20.05 -18.58
N TYR A 453 -6.57 -20.63 -17.39
CA TYR A 453 -6.95 -22.01 -17.10
C TYR A 453 -8.47 -22.20 -17.10
N TYR A 454 -9.24 -21.30 -16.48
CA TYR A 454 -10.71 -21.29 -16.55
C TYR A 454 -11.25 -21.23 -17.98
N ILE A 455 -10.59 -20.50 -18.88
CA ILE A 455 -11.02 -20.36 -20.28
C ILE A 455 -10.93 -21.69 -21.08
N ARG A 456 -10.22 -22.71 -20.58
CA ARG A 456 -10.01 -23.98 -21.29
C ARG A 456 -10.80 -25.16 -20.71
N CYS A 457 -11.40 -24.99 -19.53
CA CYS A 457 -12.36 -25.93 -18.93
C CYS A 457 -13.78 -25.44 -19.25
#